data_AF-A0A1H6VZN5-F1
#
_entry.id   AF-A0A1H6VZN5-F1
#
_cell.length_a   1.000
_cell.length_b   1.000
_cell.length_c   1.000
_cell.angle_alpha   90.00
_cell.angle_beta   90.00
_cell.angle_gamma   90.00
#
_symmetry.space_group_name_H-M   'P 1'
#
loop_
_entity.id
_entity.type
_entity.pdbx_description
1 polymer ?
#
loop_
_entity_poly.entity_id
_entity_poly.type
_entity_poly.pdbx_seq_one_letter_code
_entity_poly.pdbx_strand_id
1 'polypeptide(L)'
;MSVKLNRKLERDNRLYFYLSDEELAQFNDRFALYRSSNRSAFIRDAVLNNYLVINDDTNLRDLVYEVNKIGANINQVARLAQQNKHVEQADIDNLKNHMTVIRKELYDALMKHNSKR
;
A
#
# COMPACT_ATOMS: atom_id res chain seq x y z
N MET A 1 53.46 -3.96 -21.69
CA MET A 1 52.88 -5.18 -21.07
C MET A 1 51.95 -4.72 -19.95
N SER A 2 50.64 -4.90 -20.09
CA SER A 2 49.69 -4.59 -19.01
C SER A 2 49.59 -5.79 -18.08
N VAL A 3 50.12 -5.65 -16.87
CA VAL A 3 50.01 -6.67 -15.82
C VAL A 3 48.53 -6.78 -15.45
N LYS A 4 47.88 -7.89 -15.83
CA LYS A 4 46.54 -8.23 -15.34
C LYS A 4 46.67 -8.61 -13.87
N LEU A 5 46.33 -7.70 -12.99
CA LEU A 5 46.28 -7.93 -11.55
C LEU A 5 45.22 -9.01 -11.27
N ASN A 6 45.65 -10.22 -10.96
CA ASN A 6 44.75 -11.36 -10.69
C ASN A 6 44.22 -11.25 -9.25
N ARG A 7 43.30 -10.30 -9.02
CA ARG A 7 42.70 -10.05 -7.70
C ARG A 7 41.35 -10.76 -7.62
N LYS A 8 41.26 -11.84 -6.82
CA LYS A 8 39.98 -12.48 -6.49
C LYS A 8 39.18 -11.52 -5.59
N LEU A 9 38.09 -10.98 -6.13
CA LEU A 9 37.18 -10.13 -5.38
C LEU A 9 36.21 -11.01 -4.58
N GLU A 10 35.90 -10.60 -3.35
CA GLU A 10 34.84 -11.22 -2.53
C GLU A 10 33.46 -11.08 -3.20
N ARG A 11 33.28 -10.02 -3.98
CA ARG A 11 32.05 -9.70 -4.73
C ARG A 11 32.42 -9.52 -6.20
N ASP A 12 32.12 -10.51 -7.03
CA ASP A 12 32.50 -10.59 -8.44
C ASP A 12 31.33 -10.45 -9.43
N ASN A 13 30.08 -10.55 -8.94
CA ASN A 13 28.88 -10.29 -9.72
C ASN A 13 28.62 -8.78 -9.91
N ARG A 14 28.50 -8.35 -11.18
CA ARG A 14 28.22 -6.95 -11.55
C ARG A 14 26.75 -6.78 -11.92
N LEU A 15 26.11 -5.76 -11.35
CA LEU A 15 24.77 -5.28 -11.71
C LEU A 15 24.90 -3.86 -12.24
N TYR A 16 24.30 -3.58 -13.40
CA TYR A 16 24.22 -2.23 -13.97
C TYR A 16 22.82 -2.00 -14.52
N PHE A 17 22.37 -0.75 -14.45
CA PHE A 17 21.11 -0.28 -14.99
C PHE A 17 21.27 1.17 -15.44
N TYR A 18 20.44 1.59 -16.39
CA TYR A 18 20.41 2.96 -16.86
C TYR A 18 19.41 3.76 -16.03
N LEU A 19 19.71 5.04 -15.84
CA LEU A 19 18.83 6.01 -15.20
C LEU A 19 18.63 7.17 -16.17
N SER A 20 17.41 7.67 -16.25
CA SER A 20 17.14 9.02 -16.75
C SER A 20 17.77 10.07 -15.83
N ASP A 21 17.85 11.31 -16.33
CA ASP A 21 18.39 12.44 -15.55
C ASP A 21 17.59 12.67 -14.25
N GLU A 22 16.27 12.49 -14.31
CA GLU A 22 15.38 12.62 -13.15
C GLU A 22 15.64 11.52 -12.12
N GLU A 23 15.72 10.26 -12.54
CA GLU A 23 16.01 9.14 -11.64
C GLU A 23 17.41 9.26 -11.01
N LEU A 24 18.38 9.79 -11.77
CA LEU A 24 19.72 10.05 -11.26
C LEU A 24 19.72 11.16 -10.20
N ALA A 25 18.94 12.22 -10.39
CA ALA A 25 18.77 13.28 -9.38
C ALA A 25 18.20 12.70 -8.08
N GLN A 26 17.09 11.95 -8.17
CA GLN A 26 16.48 11.30 -7.02
C GLN A 26 17.43 10.32 -6.31
N PHE A 27 18.22 9.56 -7.09
CA PHE A 27 19.25 8.68 -6.54
C PHE A 27 20.28 9.46 -5.70
N ASN A 28 20.77 10.59 -6.22
CA ASN A 28 21.78 11.40 -5.53
C ASN A 28 21.23 12.02 -4.24
N ASP A 29 19.99 12.50 -4.24
CA ASP A 29 19.35 13.04 -3.04
C ASP A 29 19.23 11.98 -1.94
N ARG A 30 18.76 10.77 -2.30
CA ARG A 30 18.66 9.65 -1.35
C ARG A 30 20.04 9.19 -0.87
N PHE A 31 21.02 9.17 -1.75
CA PHE A 31 22.40 8.82 -1.40
C PHE A 31 23.02 9.83 -0.44
N ALA A 32 22.76 11.13 -0.61
CA ALA A 32 23.27 12.18 0.27
C ALA A 32 22.76 12.06 1.71
N LEU A 33 21.55 11.52 1.90
CA LEU A 33 20.98 11.23 3.23
C LEU A 33 21.62 10.01 3.90
N TYR A 34 22.31 9.18 3.14
CA TYR A 34 22.90 7.95 3.62
C TYR A 34 24.34 8.18 4.11
N ARG A 35 24.71 7.56 5.22
CA ARG A 35 26.02 7.79 5.89
C ARG A 35 27.21 7.12 5.19
N SER A 36 27.07 6.60 3.97
CA SER A 36 28.15 5.92 3.24
C SER A 36 28.70 6.78 2.11
N SER A 37 30.03 6.75 1.96
CA SER A 37 30.75 7.38 0.85
C SER A 37 30.72 6.54 -0.44
N ASN A 38 30.12 5.34 -0.44
CA ASN A 38 30.13 4.43 -1.57
C ASN A 38 28.72 4.10 -2.08
N ARG A 39 28.42 4.53 -3.32
CA ARG A 39 27.16 4.24 -4.02
C ARG A 39 26.84 2.74 -4.11
N SER A 40 27.86 1.89 -4.32
CA SER A 40 27.67 0.44 -4.39
C SER A 40 27.31 -0.15 -3.03
N ALA A 41 27.78 0.43 -1.93
CA ALA A 41 27.39 0.01 -0.58
C ALA A 41 25.95 0.45 -0.30
N PHE A 42 25.60 1.69 -0.63
CA PHE A 42 24.23 2.21 -0.52
C PHE A 42 23.22 1.36 -1.29
N ILE A 43 23.45 1.10 -2.58
CA ILE A 43 22.53 0.30 -3.40
C ILE A 43 22.39 -1.12 -2.84
N ARG A 44 23.50 -1.73 -2.42
CA ARG A 44 23.46 -3.09 -1.86
C ARG A 44 22.68 -3.14 -0.56
N ASP A 45 22.91 -2.19 0.34
CA ASP A 45 22.16 -2.07 1.59
C ASP A 45 20.67 -1.83 1.30
N ALA A 46 20.39 -0.91 0.38
CA ALA A 46 19.03 -0.55 0.01
C ALA A 46 18.24 -1.70 -0.65
N VAL A 47 18.90 -2.59 -1.39
CA VAL A 47 18.27 -3.74 -2.06
C VAL A 47 18.20 -4.96 -1.16
N LEU A 48 19.20 -5.21 -0.31
CA LEU A 48 19.28 -6.43 0.50
C LEU A 48 18.64 -6.29 1.89
N ASN A 49 18.65 -5.10 2.48
CA ASN A 49 18.24 -4.90 3.88
C ASN A 49 16.93 -4.13 4.04
N ASN A 50 16.44 -3.44 3.02
CA ASN A 50 15.11 -2.83 3.08
C ASN A 50 14.03 -3.87 2.81
N TYR A 51 12.96 -3.80 3.60
CA TYR A 51 11.75 -4.59 3.35
C TYR A 51 11.12 -4.16 2.02
N LEU A 52 10.98 -5.11 1.10
CA LEU A 52 10.12 -4.94 -0.08
C LEU A 52 8.66 -4.93 0.40
N VAL A 53 8.08 -3.74 0.55
CA VAL A 53 6.66 -3.62 0.83
C VAL A 53 5.90 -3.84 -0.48
N ILE A 54 5.47 -5.07 -0.71
CA ILE A 54 4.48 -5.37 -1.74
C ILE A 54 3.14 -4.87 -1.17
N ASN A 55 2.69 -3.71 -1.63
CA ASN A 55 1.33 -3.24 -1.33
C ASN A 55 0.35 -4.11 -2.13
N ASP A 56 -0.14 -5.18 -1.51
CA ASP A 56 -1.23 -5.98 -2.05
C ASP A 56 -2.56 -5.25 -1.80
N ASP A 57 -2.86 -4.28 -2.69
CA ASP A 57 -4.07 -3.46 -2.65
C ASP A 57 -5.34 -4.23 -3.04
N THR A 58 -5.26 -5.55 -3.22
CA THR A 58 -6.44 -6.39 -3.53
C THR A 58 -7.52 -6.22 -2.46
N ASN A 59 -7.15 -6.09 -1.19
CA ASN A 59 -8.10 -5.89 -0.08
C ASN A 59 -8.75 -4.49 -0.08
N LEU A 60 -8.13 -3.50 -0.74
CA LEU A 60 -8.66 -2.15 -0.88
C LEU A 60 -9.85 -2.11 -1.84
N ARG A 61 -9.88 -3.02 -2.83
CA ARG A 61 -11.03 -3.16 -3.74
C ARG A 61 -12.25 -3.75 -3.04
N ASP A 62 -12.04 -4.76 -2.20
CA ASP A 62 -13.11 -5.38 -1.40
C ASP A 62 -13.71 -4.36 -0.41
N LEU A 63 -12.85 -3.52 0.18
CA LEU A 63 -13.28 -2.41 1.03
C LEU A 63 -14.16 -1.41 0.28
N VAL A 64 -13.75 -0.97 -0.91
CA VAL A 64 -14.54 -0.04 -1.73
C VAL A 64 -15.88 -0.67 -2.13
N TYR A 65 -15.91 -1.98 -2.42
CA TYR A 65 -17.13 -2.69 -2.74
C TYR A 65 -18.14 -2.69 -1.59
N GLU A 66 -17.70 -3.00 -0.36
CA GLU A 66 -18.59 -2.99 0.82
C GLU A 66 -19.07 -1.57 1.18
N VAL A 67 -18.21 -0.54 1.02
CA VAL A 67 -18.62 0.86 1.19
C VAL A 67 -19.69 1.29 0.17
N ASN A 68 -19.58 0.84 -1.09
CA ASN A 68 -20.58 1.14 -2.11
C ASN A 68 -21.95 0.54 -1.81
N LYS A 69 -22.01 -0.67 -1.22
CA LYS A 69 -23.28 -1.26 -0.75
C LYS A 69 -23.93 -0.41 0.35
N ILE A 70 -23.15 0.17 1.26
CA ILE A 70 -23.66 1.09 2.29
C ILE A 70 -24.33 2.30 1.63
N GLY A 71 -23.61 2.94 0.70
CA GLY A 71 -24.13 4.10 -0.02
C GLY A 71 -25.45 3.80 -0.74
N ALA A 72 -25.57 2.61 -1.32
CA ALA A 72 -26.81 2.16 -1.96
C ALA A 72 -27.97 2.02 -0.96
N ASN A 73 -27.75 1.37 0.19
CA ASN A 73 -28.79 1.18 1.21
C ASN A 73 -29.23 2.50 1.86
N ILE A 74 -28.29 3.39 2.17
CA ILE A 74 -28.60 4.74 2.69
C ILE A 74 -29.42 5.52 1.67
N ASN A 75 -29.06 5.46 0.39
CA ASN A 75 -29.83 6.12 -0.68
C ASN A 75 -31.25 5.58 -0.83
N GLN A 76 -31.50 4.31 -0.52
CA GLN A 76 -32.85 3.74 -0.54
C GLN A 76 -33.71 4.32 0.59
N VAL A 77 -33.18 4.37 1.81
CA VAL A 77 -33.90 4.97 2.94
C VAL A 77 -34.11 6.47 2.76
N ALA A 78 -33.13 7.19 2.22
CA ALA A 78 -33.30 8.60 1.89
C ALA A 78 -34.42 8.83 0.86
N ARG A 79 -34.54 7.96 -0.15
CA ARG A 79 -35.64 8.01 -1.13
C ARG A 79 -37.00 7.69 -0.50
N LEU A 80 -37.07 6.68 0.37
CA LEU A 80 -38.30 6.35 1.11
C LEU A 80 -38.73 7.49 2.04
N ALA A 81 -37.79 8.10 2.75
CA ALA A 81 -38.02 9.28 3.57
C ALA A 81 -38.57 10.45 2.74
N GLN A 82 -37.98 10.68 1.57
CA GLN A 82 -38.42 11.73 0.64
C GLN A 82 -39.81 11.46 0.06
N GLN A 83 -40.15 10.20 -0.24
CA GLN A 83 -41.43 9.81 -0.82
C GLN A 83 -42.58 9.82 0.21
N ASN A 84 -42.35 9.30 1.41
CA ASN A 84 -43.41 9.11 2.40
C ASN A 84 -43.55 10.29 3.38
N LYS A 85 -42.63 11.27 3.36
CA LYS A 85 -42.46 12.30 4.41
C LYS A 85 -42.38 11.73 5.84
N HIS A 86 -42.19 10.42 5.95
CA HIS A 86 -42.21 9.64 7.17
C HIS A 86 -41.32 8.42 6.97
N VAL A 87 -40.50 8.11 7.96
CA VAL A 87 -39.59 6.96 7.96
C VAL A 87 -39.98 6.09 9.15
N GLU A 88 -40.22 4.81 8.90
CA GLU A 88 -40.55 3.89 9.98
C GLU A 88 -39.30 3.62 10.83
N GLN A 89 -39.48 3.52 12.14
CA GLN A 89 -38.38 3.23 13.07
C GLN A 89 -37.69 1.89 12.74
N ALA A 90 -38.44 0.92 12.19
CA ALA A 90 -37.91 -0.35 11.72
C ALA A 90 -36.88 -0.20 10.59
N ASP A 91 -37.08 0.74 9.66
CA ASP A 91 -36.13 1.01 8.57
C ASP A 91 -34.83 1.63 9.11
N ILE A 92 -34.96 2.52 10.10
CA ILE A 92 -33.81 3.14 10.79
C ILE A 92 -33.02 2.08 11.56
N ASP A 93 -33.70 1.16 12.24
CA ASP A 93 -33.04 0.12 13.02
C ASP A 93 -32.39 -0.94 12.13
N ASN A 94 -32.99 -1.27 10.98
CA ASN A 94 -32.35 -2.09 9.95
C ASN A 94 -31.07 -1.44 9.40
N LEU A 95 -31.09 -0.13 9.13
CA LEU A 95 -29.87 0.59 8.72
C LEU A 95 -28.78 0.53 9.79
N LYS A 96 -29.12 0.76 11.06
CA LYS A 96 -28.15 0.67 12.17
C LYS A 96 -27.55 -0.73 12.29
N ASN A 97 -28.36 -1.77 12.07
CA ASN A 97 -27.89 -3.15 12.08
C ASN A 97 -26.93 -3.43 10.93
N HIS A 98 -27.28 -3.05 9.69
CA HIS A 98 -26.36 -3.16 8.55
C HIS A 98 -25.06 -2.39 8.77
N MET A 99 -25.13 -1.18 9.34
CA MET A 99 -23.94 -0.38 9.66
C MET A 99 -23.04 -1.08 10.71
N THR A 100 -23.64 -1.76 11.67
CA THR A 100 -22.93 -2.51 12.70
C THR A 100 -22.22 -3.75 12.14
N VAL A 101 -22.89 -4.49 11.25
CA VAL A 101 -22.32 -5.65 10.57
C VAL A 101 -21.11 -5.24 9.74
N ILE A 102 -21.24 -4.20 8.93
CA ILE A 102 -20.18 -3.76 8.03
C ILE A 102 -19.00 -3.19 8.83
N ARG A 103 -19.26 -2.44 9.90
CA ARG A 103 -18.19 -1.99 10.82
C ARG A 103 -17.37 -3.16 11.35
N LYS A 104 -18.02 -4.28 11.68
CA LYS A 104 -17.33 -5.49 12.16
C LYS A 104 -16.49 -6.13 11.06
N GLU A 105 -17.06 -6.32 9.86
CA GLU A 105 -16.34 -6.91 8.72
C GLU A 105 -15.13 -6.06 8.30
N LEU A 106 -15.29 -4.74 8.31
CA LEU A 106 -14.24 -3.77 8.01
C LEU A 106 -13.12 -3.81 9.06
N TYR A 107 -13.47 -3.91 10.34
CA TYR A 107 -12.51 -4.11 11.42
C TYR A 107 -11.73 -5.44 11.24
N ASP A 108 -12.43 -6.53 10.96
CA ASP A 108 -11.83 -7.85 10.76
C ASP A 108 -10.88 -7.88 9.56
N ALA A 109 -11.25 -7.21 8.45
CA ALA A 109 -10.39 -7.07 7.27
C ALA A 109 -9.12 -6.26 7.56
N LEU A 110 -9.25 -5.12 8.27
CA LEU A 110 -8.11 -4.29 8.67
C LEU A 110 -7.17 -5.01 9.65
N MET A 111 -7.71 -5.76 10.60
CA MET A 111 -6.90 -6.52 11.58
C MET A 111 -6.19 -7.71 10.92
N LYS A 112 -6.83 -8.39 9.96
CA LYS A 112 -6.18 -9.41 9.12
C LYS A 112 -5.06 -8.85 8.24
N HIS A 113 -5.18 -7.60 7.80
CA HIS A 113 -4.14 -6.93 7.02
C HIS A 113 -2.93 -6.54 7.91
N ASN A 114 -3.18 -5.96 9.09
CA ASN A 114 -2.11 -5.52 9.99
C ASN A 114 -1.32 -6.68 10.62
N SER A 115 -1.89 -7.87 10.74
CA SER A 115 -1.20 -9.07 11.23
C SER A 115 -0.33 -9.77 10.18
N LYS A 116 -0.45 -9.38 8.90
CA LYS A 116 0.36 -9.88 7.78
C LYS A 116 1.50 -8.94 7.39
N ARG A 117 1.57 -7.74 7.99
CA ARG A 117 2.70 -6.82 7.92
C ARG A 117 3.64 -7.08 9.08
#